data_AF-A0A945A1N2-F1
#
_entry.id   AF-A0A945A1N2-F1
#
_cell.length_a   1.000
_cell.length_b   1.000
_cell.length_c   1.000
_cell.angle_alpha   90.00
_cell.angle_beta   90.00
_cell.angle_gamma   90.00
#
_symmetry.space_group_name_H-M   'P 1'
#
loop_
_entity.id
_entity.type
_entity.pdbx_description
1 polymer ?
#
loop_
_entity_poly.entity_id
_entity_poly.type
_entity_poly.pdbx_seq_one_letter_code
_entity_poly.pdbx_strand_id
1 'polypeptide(L)'
;MRLYWKQKKKGIDLIVENDEGDTFSVGGVRDTKRGIEALAKTTGYDPGRAIKGLSSIEEGKTFVEQFESWREFFPGEVLSIEPDILPLEQ
;
A
#
# COMPACT_ATOMS: atom_id res chain seq x y z
N MET A 1 1.50 14.97 -6.92
CA MET A 1 1.55 13.89 -5.91
C MET A 1 2.45 12.74 -6.37
N ARG A 2 2.96 11.94 -5.45
CA ARG A 2 3.74 10.72 -5.71
C ARG A 2 3.09 9.51 -5.07
N LEU A 3 3.24 8.34 -5.66
CA LEU A 3 2.71 7.08 -5.15
C LEU A 3 3.84 6.06 -5.13
N TYR A 4 4.32 5.69 -3.95
CA TYR A 4 5.50 4.83 -3.82
C TYR A 4 5.35 3.83 -2.68
N TRP A 5 6.14 2.76 -2.76
CA TRP A 5 6.26 1.80 -1.68
C TRP A 5 7.28 2.28 -0.67
N LYS A 6 6.94 2.22 0.62
CA LYS A 6 7.83 2.56 1.73
C LYS A 6 8.02 1.36 2.63
N GLN A 7 9.27 1.01 2.91
CA GLN A 7 9.61 -0.07 3.81
C GLN A 7 9.18 0.26 5.24
N LYS A 8 8.74 -0.76 5.97
CA LYS A 8 8.45 -0.70 7.41
C LYS A 8 9.11 -1.86 8.13
N LYS A 9 9.15 -1.79 9.46
CA LYS A 9 9.75 -2.82 10.33
C LYS A 9 9.28 -4.25 10.03
N LYS A 10 8.06 -4.43 9.50
CA LYS A 10 7.48 -5.74 9.16
C LYS A 10 6.69 -5.68 7.86
N GLY A 11 7.31 -5.23 6.78
CA GLY A 11 6.71 -5.22 5.45
C GLY A 11 6.89 -3.89 4.73
N ILE A 12 5.91 -3.53 3.91
CA ILE A 12 5.90 -2.34 3.06
C ILE A 12 4.51 -1.69 3.09
N ASP A 13 4.46 -0.37 3.01
CA ASP A 13 3.21 0.38 2.82
C ASP A 13 3.23 1.10 1.48
N LEU A 14 2.05 1.22 0.88
CA LEU A 14 1.84 2.05 -0.28
C LEU A 14 1.42 3.44 0.19
N ILE A 15 2.26 4.43 -0.11
CA ILE A 15 2.13 5.80 0.37
C ILE A 15 1.84 6.72 -0.82
N VAL A 16 0.85 7.59 -0.66
CA VAL A 16 0.66 8.78 -1.47
C VAL A 16 1.30 9.96 -0.74
N GLU A 17 2.17 10.70 -1.41
CA GLU A 17 2.79 11.92 -0.90
C GLU A 17 2.30 13.12 -1.71
N ASN A 18 1.84 14.17 -1.02
CA ASN A 18 1.42 15.41 -1.66
C ASN A 18 2.61 16.36 -1.90
N ASP A 19 2.37 17.47 -2.59
CA ASP A 19 3.42 18.47 -2.89
C ASP A 19 3.91 19.21 -1.62
N GLU A 20 3.11 19.19 -0.55
CA GLU A 20 3.43 19.79 0.75
C GLU A 20 4.28 18.86 1.65
N GLY A 21 4.50 17.61 1.23
CA GLY A 21 5.24 16.59 1.98
C GLY A 21 4.40 15.75 2.96
N ASP A 22 3.07 15.92 2.99
CA ASP A 22 2.19 15.04 3.73
C ASP A 22 2.10 13.66 3.06
N THR A 23 2.18 12.62 3.90
CA THR A 23 2.11 11.23 3.45
C THR A 23 0.82 10.56 3.92
N PHE A 24 0.18 9.83 3.02
CA PHE A 24 -1.05 9.11 3.26
C PHE A 24 -0.91 7.64 2.84
N SER A 25 -0.99 6.72 3.80
CA SER A 25 -1.02 5.29 3.49
C SER A 25 -2.37 4.92 2.89
N VAL A 26 -2.33 4.39 1.66
CA VAL A 26 -3.49 3.89 0.90
C VAL A 26 -3.55 2.37 0.87
N GLY A 27 -2.54 1.69 1.41
CA GLY A 27 -2.47 0.25 1.52
C GLY A 27 -1.12 -0.23 2.05
N GLY A 28 -0.94 -1.53 2.14
CA GLY A 28 0.29 -2.12 2.62
C GLY A 28 0.27 -3.64 2.68
N VAL A 29 1.46 -4.20 2.79
CA VAL A 29 1.72 -5.63 2.93
C VAL A 29 2.58 -5.81 4.17
N ARG A 30 2.15 -6.67 5.08
CA ARG A 30 2.82 -6.89 6.35
C ARG A 30 3.11 -8.36 6.61
N ASP A 31 4.28 -8.59 7.18
CA ASP A 31 4.65 -9.89 7.71
C ASP A 31 4.02 -10.11 9.09
N THR A 32 3.37 -11.26 9.25
CA THR A 32 2.75 -11.66 10.51
C THR A 32 3.19 -13.07 10.88
N LYS A 33 3.05 -13.44 12.16
CA LYS A 33 3.32 -14.80 12.63
C LYS A 33 2.47 -15.88 11.94
N ARG A 34 1.41 -15.51 11.22
CA ARG A 34 0.49 -16.41 10.50
C ARG A 34 0.67 -16.35 8.98
N GLY A 35 1.74 -15.72 8.49
CA GLY A 35 2.01 -15.49 7.08
C GLY A 35 1.87 -14.02 6.70
N ILE A 36 1.94 -13.75 5.40
CA ILE A 36 1.83 -12.39 4.87
C ILE A 36 0.36 -11.96 4.80
N GLU A 37 0.09 -10.71 5.15
CA GLU A 37 -1.20 -10.07 5.02
C GLU A 37 -1.07 -8.83 4.14
N ALA A 38 -1.95 -8.69 3.15
CA ALA A 38 -2.06 -7.51 2.32
C ALA A 38 -3.38 -6.79 2.60
N LEU A 39 -3.33 -5.47 2.63
CA LEU A 39 -4.43 -4.60 3.01
C LEU A 39 -4.43 -3.37 2.12
N ALA A 40 -5.55 -3.10 1.46
CA ALA A 40 -5.87 -1.82 0.86
C ALA A 40 -6.72 -0.99 1.83
N LYS A 41 -6.50 0.33 1.86
CA LYS A 41 -7.32 1.25 2.62
C LYS A 41 -8.53 1.62 1.79
N THR A 42 -9.69 1.71 2.42
CA THR A 42 -10.96 2.09 1.79
C THR A 42 -11.68 3.07 2.71
N THR A 43 -12.45 3.98 2.14
CA THR A 43 -13.29 4.94 2.86
C THR A 43 -14.44 4.24 3.60
N GLY A 44 -14.92 3.10 3.06
CA GLY A 44 -15.95 2.26 3.66
C GLY A 44 -15.44 0.91 4.20
N TYR A 45 -16.38 0.08 4.68
CA TYR A 45 -16.12 -1.33 4.94
C TYR A 45 -16.16 -2.10 3.63
N ASP A 46 -15.00 -2.54 3.17
CA ASP A 46 -14.87 -3.44 2.04
C ASP A 46 -14.24 -4.76 2.51
N PRO A 47 -14.95 -5.91 2.44
CA PRO A 47 -14.40 -7.19 2.88
C PRO A 47 -13.29 -7.69 1.96
N GLY A 48 -13.24 -7.22 0.71
CA GLY A 48 -12.22 -7.53 -0.28
C GLY A 48 -10.95 -6.71 -0.14
N ARG A 49 -10.89 -5.73 0.78
CA ARG A 49 -9.72 -4.87 0.99
C ARG A 49 -8.54 -5.57 1.66
N ALA A 50 -8.73 -6.78 2.20
CA ALA A 50 -7.69 -7.45 2.95
C ALA A 50 -7.64 -8.95 2.64
N ILE A 51 -6.43 -9.46 2.36
CA ILE A 51 -6.16 -10.88 2.19
C ILE A 51 -5.05 -11.32 3.16
N LYS A 52 -5.20 -12.53 3.70
CA LYS A 52 -4.31 -13.10 4.72
C LYS A 52 -3.80 -14.45 4.27
N GLY A 53 -2.63 -14.84 4.80
CA GLY A 53 -2.05 -16.16 4.53
C GLY A 53 -1.35 -16.23 3.17
N LEU A 54 -0.92 -15.09 2.65
CA LEU A 54 -0.10 -15.04 1.44
C LEU A 54 1.28 -15.64 1.71
N SER A 55 1.89 -16.21 0.66
CA SER A 55 3.17 -16.90 0.78
C SER A 55 4.35 -15.93 0.65
N SER A 56 4.13 -14.71 0.13
CA SER A 56 5.20 -13.73 -0.14
C SER A 56 4.69 -12.29 -0.15
N ILE A 57 5.61 -11.34 0.08
CA ILE A 57 5.32 -9.90 0.01
C ILE A 57 4.91 -9.48 -1.40
N GLU A 58 5.49 -10.09 -2.44
CA GLU A 58 5.20 -9.79 -3.85
C GLU A 58 3.74 -10.10 -4.23
N GLU A 59 3.18 -11.21 -3.74
CA GLU A 59 1.76 -11.53 -3.88
C GLU A 59 0.90 -10.43 -3.25
N GLY A 60 1.29 -9.98 -2.06
CA GLY A 60 0.57 -8.92 -1.35
C GLY A 60 0.67 -7.59 -2.07
N LYS A 61 1.83 -7.29 -2.66
CA LYS A 61 2.08 -6.08 -3.42
C LYS A 61 1.13 -6.04 -4.61
N THR A 62 1.13 -7.12 -5.40
CA THR A 62 0.24 -7.28 -6.56
C THR A 62 -1.21 -7.05 -6.17
N PHE A 63 -1.68 -7.64 -5.06
CA PHE A 63 -3.04 -7.44 -4.58
C PHE A 63 -3.38 -5.96 -4.30
N VAL A 64 -2.51 -5.24 -3.59
CA VAL A 64 -2.72 -3.81 -3.28
C VAL A 64 -2.65 -2.96 -4.55
N GLU A 65 -1.74 -3.29 -5.47
CA GLU A 65 -1.59 -2.60 -6.76
C GLU A 65 -2.82 -2.79 -7.65
N GLN A 66 -3.45 -3.97 -7.63
CA GLN A 66 -4.67 -4.25 -8.38
C GLN A 66 -5.93 -3.65 -7.73
N PHE A 67 -5.91 -3.42 -6.41
CA PHE A 67 -7.05 -2.83 -5.71
C PHE A 67 -7.21 -1.33 -6.01
N GLU A 68 -6.10 -0.64 -6.31
CA GLU A 68 -6.10 0.77 -6.74
C GLU A 68 -6.81 1.73 -5.77
N SER A 69 -6.69 1.47 -4.46
CA SER A 69 -7.39 2.20 -3.39
C SER A 69 -7.13 3.71 -3.40
N TRP A 70 -5.97 4.17 -3.86
CA TRP A 70 -5.66 5.59 -3.97
C TRP A 70 -6.62 6.35 -4.89
N ARG A 71 -7.22 5.69 -5.88
CA ARG A 71 -8.21 6.31 -6.77
C ARG A 71 -9.47 6.75 -6.04
N GLU A 72 -9.81 6.08 -4.94
CA GLU A 72 -10.97 6.45 -4.11
C GLU A 72 -10.69 7.69 -3.26
N PHE A 73 -9.45 7.84 -2.76
CA PHE A 73 -9.06 8.98 -1.93
C PHE A 73 -8.64 10.21 -2.74
N PHE A 74 -8.08 10.01 -3.94
CA PHE A 74 -7.56 11.05 -4.82
C PHE A 74 -8.19 10.97 -6.22
N PRO A 75 -9.52 11.13 -6.34
CA PRO A 75 -10.20 11.06 -7.62
C PRO A 75 -9.75 12.22 -8.53
N GLY A 76 -9.27 11.90 -9.73
CA GLY A 76 -8.80 12.87 -10.72
C GLY A 76 -7.28 13.03 -10.81
N GLU A 77 -6.52 12.44 -9.88
CA GLU A 77 -5.06 12.36 -10.02
C GLU A 77 -4.63 11.06 -10.70
N VAL A 78 -3.75 11.19 -11.70
CA VAL A 78 -3.13 10.06 -12.39
C VAL A 78 -1.89 9.64 -11.62
N LEU A 79 -2.11 8.95 -10.51
CA LEU A 79 -1.04 8.37 -9.70
C LEU A 79 -0.58 7.04 -10.31
N SER A 80 0.71 6.95 -10.62
CA SER A 80 1.38 5.72 -11.03
C SER A 80 2.28 5.25 -9.91
N ILE A 81 2.22 3.96 -9.59
CA ILE A 81 3.04 3.36 -8.54
C ILE A 81 4.50 3.36 -8.99
N GLU A 82 5.36 3.99 -8.20
CA GLU A 82 6.79 3.96 -8.42
C GLU A 82 7.33 2.54 -8.14
N PRO A 83 8.21 2.01 -9.00
CA PRO A 83 8.77 0.67 -8.83
C PRO A 83 9.73 0.57 -7.65
N ASP A 84 10.29 1.71 -7.21
CA ASP A 84 11.26 1.78 -6.13
C ASP A 84 10.59 1.67 -4.75
N ILE A 85 11.28 1.02 -3.81
CA ILE A 85 10.83 0.89 -2.42
C ILE A 85 11.73 1.77 -1.57
N LEU A 86 11.19 2.89 -1.09
CA LEU A 86 11.91 3.79 -0.21
C LEU A 86 12.20 3.09 1.13
N PRO A 87 13.46 3.08 1.60
CA PRO A 87 13.82 2.48 2.87
C PRO A 87 13.16 3.22 4.04
N LEU A 88 12.98 2.52 5.16
CA LEU A 88 12.61 3.16 6.41
C LEU A 88 13.82 3.98 6.89
N GLU A 89 13.74 5.31 6.87
CA GLU A 89 14.76 6.16 7.49
C GLU A 89 14.91 5.75 8.96
N GLN A 90 16.14 5.39 9.35
CA GLN A 90 16.49 4.75 10.62
C GLN A 90 16.57 5.73 11.79
#